data_AF-A0A7M7N597-F1
#
_entry.id   AF-A0A7M7N597-F1
#
_cell.length_a   1.000
_cell.length_b   1.000
_cell.length_c   1.000
_cell.angle_alpha   90.00
_cell.angle_beta   90.00
_cell.angle_gamma   90.00
#
_symmetry.space_group_name_H-M   'P 1'
#
loop_
_entity.id
_entity.type
_entity.pdbx_description
1 polymer ?
#
loop_
_entity_poly.entity_id
_entity_poly.type
_entity_poly.pdbx_seq_one_letter_code
_entity_poly.pdbx_strand_id
1 'polypeptide(L)'
;MKSFSSSSFGRKMVSFLVIGWGTPLVFVLITLVLQFGGFQNGPFLEYDSNTCWLTKLSSIVMFFVPMSVCLLSNLVFFIITVHGVHSTKKTTSVLKSGQESQFKQLAVELRIYVKISALLGFAWLFGFLAMVIRVPFMDYLFIIVISLQGVFIFISFGTNKRVKKLWRTSSQNSWMWTTQAVSERVFKRS
;
A
#
# COMPACT_ATOMS: atom_id res chain seq x y z
N MET A 1 21.37 14.13 20.83
CA MET A 1 19.98 14.23 20.34
C MET A 1 19.96 15.23 19.19
N LYS A 2 19.73 14.78 17.94
CA LYS A 2 19.62 15.70 16.79
C LYS A 2 18.20 16.26 16.77
N SER A 3 18.07 17.56 17.03
CA SER A 3 16.86 18.34 16.81
C SER A 3 16.52 18.32 15.31
N PHE A 4 15.71 17.34 14.89
CA PHE A 4 15.12 17.33 13.56
C PHE A 4 13.89 18.24 13.60
N SER A 5 14.06 19.42 13.02
CA SER A 5 13.06 20.48 12.92
C SER A 5 11.67 19.96 12.52
N SER A 6 10.68 20.17 13.41
CA SER A 6 9.27 19.84 13.23
C SER A 6 8.69 20.37 11.90
N SER A 7 9.21 21.51 11.40
CA SER A 7 8.77 22.12 10.14
C SER A 7 9.20 21.35 8.87
N SER A 8 10.23 20.50 8.96
CA SER A 8 10.71 19.68 7.83
C SER A 8 9.90 18.40 7.64
N PHE A 9 9.38 17.83 8.73
CA PHE A 9 8.54 16.63 8.70
C PHE A 9 7.14 16.95 8.16
N GLY A 10 6.54 18.06 8.61
CA GLY A 10 5.27 18.55 8.09
C GLY A 10 5.31 18.82 6.59
N ARG A 11 6.37 19.46 6.08
CA ARG A 11 6.55 19.73 4.64
C ARG A 11 6.63 18.46 3.80
N LYS A 12 7.35 17.44 4.28
CA LYS A 12 7.45 16.13 3.61
C LYS A 12 6.11 15.39 3.61
N MET A 13 5.37 15.43 4.72
CA MET A 13 4.04 14.82 4.82
C MET A 13 3.05 15.48 3.85
N VAL A 14 3.02 16.81 3.80
CA VAL A 14 2.20 17.56 2.84
C VAL A 14 2.59 17.20 1.40
N SER A 15 3.88 17.12 1.10
CA SER A 15 4.34 16.71 -0.23
C SER A 15 3.85 15.31 -0.61
N PHE A 16 3.91 14.33 0.29
CA PHE A 16 3.40 12.98 0.03
C PHE A 16 1.88 12.95 -0.16
N LEU A 17 1.14 13.76 0.60
CA LEU A 17 -0.30 13.89 0.42
C LEU A 17 -0.64 14.52 -0.93
N VAL A 18 0.03 15.60 -1.30
CA VAL A 18 -0.18 16.28 -2.59
C VAL A 18 0.16 15.34 -3.75
N ILE A 19 1.24 14.58 -3.66
CA ILE A 19 1.59 13.60 -4.72
C ILE A 19 0.56 12.47 -4.77
N GLY A 20 0.19 11.92 -3.61
CA GLY A 20 -0.73 10.79 -3.51
C GLY A 20 -2.16 11.11 -3.96
N TRP A 21 -2.65 12.31 -3.68
CA TRP A 21 -4.00 12.77 -4.05
C TRP A 21 -4.03 13.56 -5.35
N GLY A 22 -2.99 14.35 -5.62
CA GLY A 22 -2.89 15.16 -6.82
C GLY A 22 -2.75 14.31 -8.08
N THR A 23 -1.95 13.25 -8.05
CA THR A 23 -1.78 12.35 -9.21
C THR A 23 -3.10 11.75 -9.70
N PRO A 24 -3.94 11.11 -8.85
CA PRO A 24 -5.23 10.61 -9.30
C PRO A 24 -6.20 11.73 -9.69
N LEU A 25 -6.19 12.88 -9.00
CA LEU A 25 -7.01 14.03 -9.40
C LEU A 25 -6.66 14.53 -10.79
N VAL A 26 -5.37 14.67 -11.11
CA VAL A 26 -4.92 15.08 -12.45
C VAL A 26 -5.39 14.08 -13.50
N PHE A 27 -5.27 12.78 -13.24
CA PHE A 27 -5.73 11.75 -14.17
C PHE A 27 -7.24 11.84 -14.42
N VAL A 28 -8.04 11.99 -13.36
CA VAL A 28 -9.51 12.15 -13.44
C VAL A 28 -9.89 13.45 -14.15
N LEU A 29 -9.19 14.56 -13.90
CA LEU A 29 -9.44 15.83 -14.58
C LEU A 29 -9.14 15.74 -16.07
N ILE A 30 -8.06 15.08 -16.46
CA ILE A 30 -7.74 14.83 -17.88
C ILE A 30 -8.85 14.02 -18.53
N THR A 31 -9.29 12.92 -17.91
CA THR A 31 -10.37 12.10 -18.48
C THR A 31 -11.70 12.86 -18.56
N LEU A 32 -12.02 13.69 -17.56
CA LEU A 32 -13.21 14.55 -17.57
C LEU A 32 -13.16 15.61 -18.67
N VAL A 33 -12.03 16.30 -18.82
CA VAL A 33 -11.85 17.33 -19.86
C VAL A 33 -11.94 16.70 -21.25
N LEU A 34 -11.41 15.51 -21.45
CA LEU A 34 -11.53 14.81 -22.74
C LEU A 34 -12.96 14.36 -23.02
N GLN A 35 -13.68 13.89 -21.99
CA GLN A 35 -15.07 13.45 -22.12
C GLN A 35 -16.03 14.61 -22.44
N PHE A 36 -15.92 15.73 -21.71
CA PHE A 36 -16.83 16.87 -21.82
C PHE A 36 -16.33 18.00 -22.73
N GLY A 37 -15.05 18.00 -23.09
CA GLY A 37 -14.43 19.01 -23.95
C GLY A 37 -14.62 18.79 -25.45
N GLY A 38 -15.42 17.79 -25.86
CA GLY A 38 -15.74 17.54 -27.27
C GLY A 38 -14.65 16.79 -28.06
N PHE A 39 -13.63 16.24 -27.40
CA PHE A 39 -12.53 15.49 -28.01
C PHE A 39 -12.85 13.98 -28.18
N GLN A 40 -14.12 13.62 -28.40
CA GLN A 40 -14.59 12.23 -28.40
C GLN A 40 -13.93 11.33 -29.47
N ASN A 41 -13.27 11.94 -30.48
CA ASN A 41 -12.61 11.26 -31.60
C ASN A 41 -11.08 11.42 -31.59
N GLY A 42 -10.46 11.60 -30.42
CA GLY A 42 -9.00 11.69 -30.30
C GLY A 42 -8.32 10.33 -30.52
N PRO A 43 -7.10 10.28 -31.10
CA PRO A 43 -6.41 9.03 -31.42
C PRO A 43 -6.02 8.16 -30.20
N PHE A 44 -6.14 8.71 -28.98
CA PHE A 44 -5.74 8.05 -27.72
C PHE A 44 -6.90 7.79 -26.75
N LEU A 45 -8.06 8.45 -26.94
CA LEU A 45 -9.22 8.29 -26.06
C LEU A 45 -10.51 8.43 -26.86
N GLU A 46 -11.14 7.30 -27.08
CA GLU A 46 -12.50 7.17 -27.60
C GLU A 46 -13.32 6.41 -26.54
N TYR A 47 -14.51 6.91 -26.24
CA TYR A 47 -15.42 6.37 -25.23
C TYR A 47 -16.58 5.68 -25.92
N ASP A 48 -17.00 4.52 -25.42
CA ASP A 48 -18.20 3.86 -25.94
C ASP A 48 -19.44 4.67 -25.49
N SER A 49 -20.39 4.92 -26.39
CA SER A 49 -21.61 5.67 -26.07
C SER A 49 -22.61 4.83 -25.27
N ASN A 50 -22.51 3.49 -25.36
CA ASN A 50 -23.44 2.56 -24.73
C ASN A 50 -22.92 1.95 -23.43
N THR A 51 -21.60 2.02 -23.19
CA THR A 51 -20.99 1.57 -21.95
C THR A 51 -20.15 2.70 -21.36
N CYS A 52 -20.19 2.89 -20.05
CA CYS A 52 -19.36 3.91 -19.38
C CYS A 52 -17.89 3.41 -19.30
N TRP A 53 -17.29 3.14 -20.46
CA TRP A 53 -16.01 2.49 -20.63
C TRP A 53 -15.30 2.96 -21.91
N LEU A 54 -13.97 2.91 -21.91
CA LEU A 54 -13.16 3.26 -23.08
C LEU A 54 -13.33 2.21 -24.19
N THR A 55 -13.28 2.62 -25.45
CA THR A 55 -13.23 1.67 -26.57
C THR A 55 -12.03 0.74 -26.44
N LYS A 56 -12.11 -0.46 -27.05
CA LYS A 56 -11.10 -1.52 -26.88
C LYS A 56 -9.66 -1.04 -27.07
N LEU A 57 -9.39 -0.27 -28.13
CA LEU A 57 -8.04 0.23 -28.42
C LEU A 57 -7.58 1.25 -27.39
N SER A 58 -8.44 2.22 -27.04
CA SER A 58 -8.15 3.25 -26.04
C SER A 58 -7.92 2.64 -24.65
N SER A 59 -8.73 1.66 -24.25
CA SER A 59 -8.60 0.93 -22.98
C SER A 59 -7.26 0.18 -22.91
N ILE A 60 -6.82 -0.46 -24.00
CA ILE A 60 -5.54 -1.17 -24.03
C ILE A 60 -4.36 -0.21 -23.83
N VAL A 61 -4.33 0.89 -24.59
CA VAL A 61 -3.19 1.82 -24.57
C VAL A 61 -3.14 2.64 -23.29
N MET A 62 -4.26 3.20 -22.84
CA MET A 62 -4.29 4.11 -21.68
C MET A 62 -4.28 3.39 -20.33
N PHE A 63 -4.77 2.15 -20.28
CA PHE A 63 -4.94 1.45 -19.01
C PHE A 63 -4.08 0.19 -18.93
N PHE A 64 -4.15 -0.69 -19.93
CA PHE A 64 -3.45 -1.97 -19.86
C PHE A 64 -1.94 -1.88 -20.04
N VAL A 65 -1.44 -1.02 -20.91
CA VAL A 65 0.01 -0.86 -21.10
C VAL A 65 0.68 -0.35 -19.81
N PRO A 66 0.24 0.76 -19.18
CA PRO A 66 0.78 1.17 -17.89
C PRO A 66 0.63 0.10 -16.81
N MET A 67 -0.51 -0.59 -16.75
CA MET A 67 -0.74 -1.67 -15.78
C MET A 67 0.23 -2.85 -15.96
N SER A 68 0.51 -3.23 -17.21
CA SER A 68 1.42 -4.33 -17.54
C SER A 68 2.86 -3.98 -17.13
N VAL A 69 3.29 -2.73 -17.37
CA VAL A 69 4.59 -2.24 -16.91
C VAL A 69 4.69 -2.25 -15.39
N CYS A 70 3.65 -1.79 -14.68
CA CYS A 70 3.57 -1.87 -13.23
C CYS A 70 3.66 -3.32 -12.72
N LEU A 71 3.00 -4.26 -13.40
CA LEU A 71 3.00 -5.67 -13.06
C LEU A 71 4.39 -6.32 -13.22
N LEU A 72 5.07 -6.05 -14.34
CA LEU A 72 6.43 -6.50 -14.58
C LEU A 72 7.40 -5.93 -13.54
N SER A 73 7.26 -4.64 -13.22
CA SER A 73 8.07 -3.98 -12.18
C SER A 73 7.85 -4.63 -10.81
N ASN A 74 6.60 -4.96 -10.47
CA ASN A 74 6.26 -5.68 -9.25
C ASN A 74 6.88 -7.08 -9.19
N LEU A 75 6.95 -7.80 -10.31
CA LEU A 75 7.60 -9.11 -10.38
C LEU A 75 9.11 -9.00 -10.06
N VAL A 76 9.79 -7.99 -10.63
CA VAL A 76 11.20 -7.72 -10.36
C VAL A 76 11.42 -7.41 -8.87
N PHE A 77 10.61 -6.51 -8.29
CA PHE A 77 10.72 -6.18 -6.87
C PHE A 77 10.42 -7.37 -5.96
N PHE A 78 9.49 -8.25 -6.35
CA PHE A 78 9.20 -9.47 -5.63
C PHE A 78 10.43 -10.39 -5.58
N ILE A 79 11.07 -10.64 -6.72
CA ILE A 79 12.29 -11.47 -6.81
C ILE A 79 13.40 -10.87 -5.92
N ILE A 80 13.68 -9.57 -6.06
CA ILE A 80 14.70 -8.87 -5.25
C ILE A 80 14.42 -9.05 -3.75
N THR A 81 13.15 -8.96 -3.34
CA THR A 81 12.77 -9.07 -1.93
C THR A 81 12.88 -10.49 -1.41
N VAL A 82 12.47 -11.49 -2.20
CA VAL A 82 12.64 -12.91 -1.81
C VAL A 82 14.11 -13.21 -1.59
N HIS A 83 14.98 -12.77 -2.52
CA HIS A 83 16.43 -12.89 -2.38
C HIS A 83 16.97 -12.11 -1.18
N GLY A 84 16.53 -10.85 -0.98
CA GLY A 84 16.95 -10.00 0.12
C GLY A 84 16.55 -10.55 1.49
N VAL A 85 15.33 -11.09 1.64
CA VAL A 85 14.86 -11.74 2.86
C VAL A 85 15.63 -13.04 3.12
N HIS A 86 15.89 -13.84 2.09
CA HIS A 86 16.66 -15.08 2.24
C HIS A 86 18.11 -14.78 2.64
N SER A 87 18.71 -13.73 2.07
CA SER A 87 20.05 -13.26 2.42
C SER A 87 20.10 -12.71 3.85
N THR A 88 19.11 -11.90 4.26
CA THR A 88 19.04 -11.31 5.61
C THR A 88 18.91 -12.39 6.69
N LYS A 89 18.17 -13.48 6.43
CA LYS A 89 18.10 -14.63 7.35
C LYS A 89 19.46 -15.28 7.58
N LYS A 90 20.37 -15.25 6.60
CA LYS A 90 21.73 -15.79 6.71
C LYS A 90 22.70 -14.84 7.40
N THR A 91 22.53 -13.52 7.25
CA THR A 91 23.46 -12.50 7.81
C THR A 91 23.16 -12.12 9.27
N THR A 92 21.93 -12.34 9.75
CA THR A 92 21.51 -12.00 11.13
C THR A 92 22.30 -12.77 12.23
N SER A 93 23.06 -13.82 11.87
CA SER A 93 23.90 -14.55 12.84
C SER A 93 25.24 -13.86 13.17
N VAL A 94 25.63 -12.77 12.49
CA VAL A 94 27.04 -12.31 12.51
C VAL A 94 27.27 -10.85 12.96
N LEU A 95 26.25 -9.98 13.10
CA LEU A 95 26.50 -8.53 13.29
C LEU A 95 26.00 -7.91 14.62
N LYS A 96 26.75 -6.89 15.08
CA LYS A 96 26.65 -6.22 16.39
C LYS A 96 25.29 -5.53 16.63
N SER A 97 24.83 -5.62 17.87
CA SER A 97 23.46 -5.44 18.39
C SER A 97 22.74 -4.10 18.14
N GLY A 98 23.42 -3.02 17.76
CA GLY A 98 22.82 -1.68 17.59
C GLY A 98 22.21 -1.42 16.21
N GLN A 99 23.01 -1.56 15.15
CA GLN A 99 22.65 -1.25 13.76
C GLN A 99 21.79 -2.35 13.12
N GLU A 100 21.96 -3.60 13.57
CA GLU A 100 21.11 -4.76 13.25
C GLU A 100 19.63 -4.48 13.54
N SER A 101 19.32 -3.82 14.65
CA SER A 101 17.93 -3.61 15.08
C SER A 101 17.14 -2.69 14.13
N GLN A 102 17.77 -1.64 13.61
CA GLN A 102 17.17 -0.69 12.67
C GLN A 102 17.03 -1.32 11.28
N PHE A 103 18.06 -2.02 10.81
CA PHE A 103 18.04 -2.67 9.51
C PHE A 103 16.99 -3.80 9.45
N LYS A 104 16.86 -4.57 10.54
CA LYS A 104 15.85 -5.62 10.68
C LYS A 104 14.43 -5.05 10.72
N GLN A 105 14.21 -3.89 11.34
CA GLN A 105 12.91 -3.20 11.30
C GLN A 105 12.58 -2.73 9.88
N LEU A 106 13.53 -2.08 9.19
CA LEU A 106 13.37 -1.65 7.80
C LEU A 106 13.08 -2.84 6.87
N ALA A 107 13.78 -3.96 7.03
CA ALA A 107 13.55 -5.18 6.26
C ALA A 107 12.16 -5.77 6.50
N VAL A 108 11.64 -5.71 7.73
CA VAL A 108 10.27 -6.14 8.06
C VAL A 108 9.23 -5.24 7.39
N GLU A 109 9.44 -3.92 7.40
CA GLU A 109 8.54 -2.96 6.76
C GLU A 109 8.54 -3.13 5.23
N LEU A 110 9.73 -3.20 4.62
CA LEU A 110 9.89 -3.47 3.18
C LEU A 110 9.20 -4.78 2.77
N ARG A 111 9.31 -5.82 3.59
CA ARG A 111 8.63 -7.10 3.33
C ARG A 111 7.11 -6.96 3.30
N ILE A 112 6.53 -6.12 4.16
CA ILE A 112 5.08 -5.87 4.16
C ILE A 112 4.68 -5.14 2.88
N TYR A 113 5.40 -4.08 2.51
CA TYR A 113 5.13 -3.34 1.27
C TYR A 113 5.20 -4.25 0.04
N VAL A 114 6.19 -5.15 -0.02
CA VAL A 114 6.34 -6.08 -1.14
C VAL A 114 5.22 -7.11 -1.18
N LYS A 115 4.76 -7.64 -0.04
CA LYS A 115 3.61 -8.55 0.00
C LYS A 115 2.37 -7.87 -0.56
N ILE A 116 2.16 -6.60 -0.24
CA ILE A 116 1.03 -5.81 -0.75
C ILE A 116 1.18 -5.56 -2.24
N SER A 117 2.38 -5.21 -2.70
CA SER A 117 2.68 -5.07 -4.13
C SER A 117 2.43 -6.36 -4.91
N ALA A 118 2.83 -7.51 -4.37
CA ALA A 118 2.61 -8.80 -4.99
C ALA A 118 1.12 -9.17 -5.06
N LEU A 119 0.36 -8.91 -3.99
CA LEU A 119 -1.10 -9.10 -3.98
C LEU A 119 -1.78 -8.20 -5.03
N LEU A 120 -1.32 -6.97 -5.18
CA LEU A 120 -1.81 -6.05 -6.21
C LEU A 120 -1.51 -6.59 -7.60
N GLY A 121 -0.26 -7.00 -7.88
CA GLY A 121 0.09 -7.63 -9.16
C GLY A 121 -0.76 -8.87 -9.46
N PHE A 122 -0.96 -9.74 -8.47
CA PHE A 122 -1.78 -10.95 -8.64
C PHE A 122 -3.25 -10.63 -8.95
N ALA A 123 -3.84 -9.62 -8.30
CA ALA A 123 -5.20 -9.20 -8.60
C ALA A 123 -5.34 -8.70 -10.06
N TRP A 124 -4.35 -7.94 -10.55
CA TRP A 124 -4.34 -7.46 -11.94
C TRP A 124 -4.21 -8.58 -12.98
N LEU A 125 -3.57 -9.70 -12.66
CA LEU A 125 -3.57 -10.88 -13.55
C LEU A 125 -4.99 -11.40 -13.78
N PHE A 126 -5.84 -11.44 -12.75
CA PHE A 126 -7.26 -11.80 -12.93
C PHE A 126 -8.00 -10.78 -13.77
N GLY A 127 -7.72 -9.49 -13.60
CA GLY A 127 -8.32 -8.45 -14.44
C GLY A 127 -7.94 -8.62 -15.92
N PHE A 128 -6.70 -9.00 -16.21
CA PHE A 128 -6.26 -9.31 -17.58
C PHE A 128 -6.94 -10.57 -18.12
N LEU A 129 -6.99 -11.65 -17.33
CA LEU A 129 -7.69 -12.89 -17.70
C LEU A 129 -9.17 -12.63 -17.97
N ALA A 130 -9.83 -11.82 -17.16
CA ALA A 130 -11.24 -11.49 -17.32
C ALA A 130 -11.50 -10.77 -18.67
N MET A 131 -10.62 -9.86 -19.06
CA MET A 131 -10.71 -9.15 -20.34
C MET A 131 -10.49 -10.08 -21.55
N VAL A 132 -9.50 -10.99 -21.47
CA VAL A 132 -9.14 -11.88 -22.58
C VAL A 132 -10.17 -12.99 -22.76
N ILE A 133 -10.57 -13.62 -21.66
CA ILE A 133 -11.44 -14.80 -21.65
C ILE A 133 -12.92 -14.39 -21.81
N ARG A 134 -13.30 -13.15 -21.43
CA ARG A 134 -14.68 -12.61 -21.48
C ARG A 134 -15.73 -13.52 -20.87
N VAL A 135 -15.34 -14.29 -19.86
CA VAL A 135 -16.25 -15.14 -19.10
C VAL A 135 -16.65 -14.37 -17.83
N PRO A 136 -17.95 -14.17 -17.56
CA PRO A 136 -18.41 -13.39 -16.41
C PRO A 136 -17.92 -13.92 -15.06
N PHE A 137 -17.63 -15.22 -14.98
CA PHE A 137 -17.01 -15.83 -13.81
C PHE A 137 -15.64 -15.22 -13.45
N MET A 138 -14.82 -14.83 -14.42
CA MET A 138 -13.53 -14.20 -14.17
C MET A 138 -13.68 -12.78 -13.62
N ASP A 139 -14.70 -12.04 -14.06
CA ASP A 139 -15.01 -10.71 -13.51
C ASP A 139 -15.42 -10.81 -12.03
N TYR A 140 -16.26 -11.78 -11.68
CA TYR A 140 -16.63 -12.02 -10.28
C TYR A 140 -15.42 -12.40 -9.42
N LEU A 141 -14.53 -13.27 -9.91
CA LEU A 141 -13.30 -13.60 -9.19
C LEU A 141 -12.41 -12.37 -8.99
N PHE A 142 -12.24 -11.53 -10.02
CA PHE A 142 -11.48 -10.28 -9.91
C PHE A 142 -12.08 -9.37 -8.83
N ILE A 143 -13.40 -9.16 -8.84
CA ILE A 143 -14.09 -8.33 -7.84
C ILE A 143 -13.90 -8.88 -6.43
N ILE A 144 -14.00 -10.20 -6.24
CA ILE A 144 -13.79 -10.86 -4.94
C ILE A 144 -12.34 -10.67 -4.47
N VAL A 145 -11.36 -10.90 -5.35
CA VAL A 145 -9.92 -10.73 -5.03
C VAL A 145 -9.62 -9.28 -4.63
N ILE A 146 -10.15 -8.31 -5.37
CA ILE A 146 -10.00 -6.88 -5.05
C ILE A 146 -10.68 -6.53 -3.72
N SER A 147 -11.88 -7.04 -3.47
CA SER A 147 -12.60 -6.78 -2.22
C SER A 147 -11.86 -7.35 -1.00
N LEU A 148 -11.29 -8.54 -1.14
CA LEU A 148 -10.47 -9.17 -0.11
C LEU A 148 -9.11 -8.50 0.05
N GLN A 149 -8.60 -7.81 -0.98
CA GLN A 149 -7.31 -7.13 -0.93
C GLN A 149 -7.24 -6.12 0.23
N GLY A 150 -8.32 -5.37 0.47
CA GLY A 150 -8.42 -4.44 1.61
C GLY A 150 -8.26 -5.14 2.95
N VAL A 151 -8.86 -6.33 3.11
CA VAL A 151 -8.74 -7.16 4.31
C VAL A 151 -7.29 -7.64 4.48
N PHE A 152 -6.64 -8.08 3.41
CA PHE A 152 -5.23 -8.51 3.47
C PHE A 152 -4.28 -7.37 3.85
N ILE A 153 -4.52 -6.16 3.35
CA ILE A 153 -3.77 -4.95 3.71
C ILE A 153 -3.95 -4.65 5.19
N PHE A 154 -5.20 -4.65 5.67
CA PHE A 154 -5.52 -4.40 7.08
C PHE A 154 -4.81 -5.40 8.00
N ILE A 155 -4.87 -6.70 7.69
CA ILE A 155 -4.18 -7.73 8.48
C ILE A 155 -2.66 -7.54 8.43
N SER A 156 -2.10 -7.23 7.26
CA SER A 156 -0.65 -7.09 7.07
C SER A 156 -0.06 -5.91 7.86
N PHE A 157 -0.77 -4.77 7.92
CA PHE A 157 -0.32 -3.60 8.69
C PHE A 157 -0.79 -3.60 10.14
N GLY A 158 -2.06 -3.91 10.40
CA GLY A 158 -2.66 -3.88 11.74
C GLY A 158 -2.07 -4.94 12.67
N THR A 159 -1.67 -6.10 12.13
CA THR A 159 -1.07 -7.19 12.91
C THR A 159 0.46 -7.07 13.02
N ASN A 160 1.07 -6.01 12.48
CA ASN A 160 2.51 -5.82 12.51
C ASN A 160 3.03 -5.84 13.95
N LYS A 161 4.15 -6.53 14.18
CA LYS A 161 4.79 -6.65 15.51
C LYS A 161 5.05 -5.30 16.15
N ARG A 162 5.30 -4.26 15.35
CA ARG A 162 5.47 -2.88 15.82
C ARG A 162 4.17 -2.33 16.42
N VAL A 163 3.04 -2.50 15.73
CA VAL A 163 1.71 -2.08 16.21
C VAL A 163 1.31 -2.88 17.45
N LYS A 164 1.49 -4.21 17.43
CA LYS A 164 1.24 -5.06 18.62
C LYS A 164 2.11 -4.69 19.81
N LYS A 165 3.37 -4.32 19.59
CA LYS A 165 4.27 -3.86 20.66
C LYS A 165 3.80 -2.52 21.23
N LEU A 166 3.43 -1.57 20.37
CA LEU A 166 2.88 -0.28 20.80
C LEU A 166 1.57 -0.45 21.59
N TRP A 167 0.66 -1.31 21.11
CA TRP A 167 -0.57 -1.66 21.83
C TRP A 167 -0.30 -2.30 23.19
N ARG A 168 0.65 -3.24 23.27
CA ARG A 168 1.05 -3.85 24.56
C ARG A 168 1.63 -2.82 25.52
N THR A 169 2.54 -1.95 25.04
CA THR A 169 3.13 -0.90 25.87
C THR A 169 2.08 0.12 26.32
N SER A 170 1.15 0.51 25.46
CA SER A 170 0.05 1.40 25.84
C SER A 170 -0.84 0.77 26.90
N SER A 171 -1.17 -0.52 26.77
CA SER A 171 -1.99 -1.25 27.73
C SER A 171 -1.28 -1.41 29.09
N GLN A 172 0.03 -1.71 29.09
CA GLN A 172 0.85 -1.75 30.32
C GLN A 172 0.99 -0.39 30.99
N ASN A 173 1.20 0.68 30.21
CA ASN A 173 1.26 2.03 30.75
C ASN A 173 -0.06 2.42 31.38
N SER A 174 -1.19 2.19 30.70
CA SER A 174 -2.52 2.43 31.27
C SER A 174 -2.70 1.70 32.60
N TRP A 175 -2.29 0.43 32.70
CA TRP A 175 -2.36 -0.35 33.95
C TRP A 175 -1.49 0.21 35.08
N MET A 176 -0.26 0.67 34.77
CA MET A 176 0.66 1.27 35.73
C MET A 176 0.15 2.60 36.30
N TRP A 177 -0.46 3.45 35.48
CA TRP A 177 -1.08 4.70 35.96
C TRP A 177 -2.25 4.41 36.91
N THR A 178 -3.05 3.38 36.63
CA THR A 178 -4.16 3.00 37.53
C THR A 178 -3.66 2.49 38.87
N THR A 179 -2.64 1.63 38.91
CA THR A 179 -2.09 1.12 40.18
C THR A 179 -1.43 2.22 41.00
N GLN A 180 -0.69 3.13 40.37
CA GLN A 180 -0.04 4.24 41.06
C GLN A 180 -1.07 5.23 41.64
N ALA A 181 -2.12 5.56 40.88
CA ALA A 181 -3.22 6.42 41.33
C ALA A 181 -4.12 5.77 42.41
N VAL A 182 -4.15 4.44 42.51
CA VAL A 182 -4.82 3.72 43.61
C VAL A 182 -3.94 3.72 44.86
N SER A 183 -2.63 3.49 44.72
CA SER A 183 -1.69 3.49 45.85
C SER A 183 -1.61 4.85 46.56
N GLU A 184 -1.54 5.96 45.81
CA GLU A 184 -1.55 7.31 46.40
C GLU A 184 -2.86 7.63 47.16
N ARG A 185 -4.01 7.11 46.67
CA ARG A 185 -5.30 7.31 47.35
C ARG A 185 -5.44 6.50 48.63
N VAL A 186 -4.79 5.34 48.72
CA VAL A 186 -4.75 4.54 49.96
C VAL A 186 -3.84 5.20 50.98
N PHE A 187 -2.66 5.68 50.57
CA PHE A 187 -1.71 6.35 51.47
C PHE A 187 -2.24 7.67 52.03
N LYS A 188 -3.05 8.42 51.28
CA LYS A 188 -3.72 9.64 51.77
C LYS A 188 -4.87 9.39 52.76
N ARG A 189 -5.31 8.14 52.92
CA ARG A 189 -6.44 7.75 53.79
C ARG A 189 -6.00 7.09 55.11
N SER A 190 -4.75 6.69 55.22
CA SER A 190 -4.11 6.20 56.46
C SER A 190 -3.46 7.34 57.21
#